data_AF-A0A259S9N6-F1
#
_entry.id   AF-A0A259S9N6-F1
#
_cell.length_a   1.000
_cell.length_b   1.000
_cell.length_c   1.000
_cell.angle_alpha   90.00
_cell.angle_beta   90.00
_cell.angle_gamma   90.00
#
_symmetry.space_group_name_H-M   'P 1'
#
loop_
_entity.id
_entity.type
_entity.pdbx_description
1 polymer ?
#
loop_
_entity_poly.entity_id
_entity_poly.type
_entity_poly.pdbx_seq_one_letter_code
_entity_poly.pdbx_strand_id
1 'polypeptide(L)'
;MVVALVVSLATFGVLAVVDELPALALATADAVGLALFAVGGAEKAAARGANLWVVAALGTMTATGGGLVRDILLNRVPFVLTHSVYGTAALAGALATGILLRWTRTRGLALLAGALITFLLRMLAVIFDWQLPRLVP
;
A
#
# COMPACT_ATOMS: atom_id res chain seq x y z
N MET A 1 -4.32 17.40 -4.04
CA MET A 1 -5.26 17.57 -5.18
C MET A 1 -4.53 17.88 -6.48
N VAL A 2 -3.73 18.95 -6.55
CA VAL A 2 -3.01 19.34 -7.78
C VAL A 2 -2.14 18.20 -8.33
N VAL A 3 -1.33 17.54 -7.49
CA VAL A 3 -0.49 16.42 -7.92
C VAL A 3 -1.31 15.27 -8.49
N ALA A 4 -2.43 14.91 -7.84
CA ALA A 4 -3.30 13.82 -8.33
C ALA A 4 -3.91 14.15 -9.69
N LEU A 5 -4.38 15.39 -9.88
CA LEU A 5 -4.96 15.83 -11.15
C LEU A 5 -3.92 15.82 -12.29
N VAL A 6 -2.72 16.33 -12.02
CA VAL A 6 -1.61 16.32 -12.99
C VAL A 6 -1.21 14.89 -13.36
N VAL A 7 -1.07 14.00 -12.37
CA VAL A 7 -0.72 12.59 -12.62
C VAL A 7 -1.82 11.91 -13.43
N SER A 8 -3.10 12.08 -13.08
CA SER A 8 -4.21 11.50 -13.84
C SER A 8 -4.26 12.00 -15.29
N LEU A 9 -4.04 13.30 -15.52
CA LEU A 9 -4.02 13.87 -16.86
C LEU A 9 -2.84 13.33 -17.69
N ALA A 10 -1.66 13.23 -17.06
CA ALA A 10 -0.48 12.66 -17.69
C ALA A 10 -0.68 11.17 -18.01
N THR A 11 -1.23 10.38 -17.09
CA THR A 11 -1.55 8.95 -17.33
C THR A 11 -2.53 8.79 -18.48
N PHE A 12 -3.55 9.65 -18.59
CA PHE A 12 -4.48 9.64 -19.72
C PHE A 12 -3.76 9.91 -21.05
N GLY A 13 -2.84 10.87 -21.09
CA GLY A 13 -2.02 11.14 -22.28
C GLY A 13 -1.10 9.98 -22.66
N VAL A 14 -0.52 9.27 -21.69
CA VAL A 14 0.33 8.09 -21.93
C VAL A 14 -0.50 6.92 -22.46
N LEU A 15 -1.67 6.66 -21.88
CA LEU A 15 -2.58 5.60 -22.34
C LEU A 15 -3.20 5.91 -23.72
N ALA A 16 -3.24 7.18 -24.13
CA ALA A 16 -3.64 7.55 -25.48
C ALA A 16 -2.57 7.23 -26.54
N VAL A 17 -1.33 6.95 -26.12
CA VAL A 17 -0.19 6.63 -27.01
C VAL A 17 0.24 5.15 -26.87
N VAL A 18 -0.04 4.52 -25.73
CA VAL A 18 0.37 3.15 -25.41
C VAL A 18 -0.86 2.26 -25.28
N ASP A 19 -0.98 1.26 -26.16
CA ASP A 19 -2.13 0.33 -26.18
C ASP A 19 -2.19 -0.60 -24.96
N GLU A 20 -1.03 -1.04 -24.43
CA GLU A 20 -0.97 -1.93 -23.27
C GLU A 20 0.17 -1.57 -22.30
N LEU A 21 -0.16 -1.41 -21.02
CA LEU A 21 0.83 -1.29 -19.94
C LEU A 21 1.22 -2.68 -19.43
N PRO A 22 2.54 -2.96 -19.25
CA PRO A 22 2.95 -4.23 -18.68
C PRO A 22 2.43 -4.37 -17.25
N ALA A 23 1.86 -5.54 -16.93
CA ALA A 23 1.25 -5.82 -15.63
C ALA A 23 2.20 -5.54 -14.45
N LEU A 24 3.50 -5.75 -14.65
CA LEU A 24 4.55 -5.45 -13.66
C LEU A 24 4.65 -3.96 -13.34
N ALA A 25 4.49 -3.07 -14.32
CA ALA A 25 4.56 -1.61 -14.10
C ALA A 25 3.36 -1.11 -13.28
N LEU A 26 2.17 -1.68 -13.50
CA LEU A 26 1.00 -1.36 -12.70
C LEU A 26 1.17 -1.89 -11.26
N ALA A 27 1.71 -3.10 -11.10
CA ALA A 27 1.97 -3.70 -9.80
C ALA A 27 3.02 -2.94 -8.99
N THR A 28 4.10 -2.44 -9.61
CA THR A 28 5.12 -1.64 -8.93
C THR A 28 4.57 -0.28 -8.51
N ALA A 29 3.82 0.41 -9.39
CA ALA A 29 3.18 1.67 -9.04
C ALA A 29 2.22 1.52 -7.86
N ASP A 30 1.43 0.44 -7.85
CA ASP A 30 0.52 0.11 -6.76
C ASP A 30 1.27 -0.23 -5.46
N ALA A 31 2.36 -1.00 -5.54
CA ALA A 31 3.21 -1.33 -4.38
C ALA A 31 3.86 -0.09 -3.75
N VAL A 32 4.33 0.85 -4.58
CA VAL A 32 4.87 2.14 -4.10
C VAL A 32 3.78 2.94 -3.39
N GLY A 33 2.59 3.06 -3.99
CA GLY A 33 1.46 3.73 -3.37
C GLY A 33 1.08 3.11 -2.02
N LEU A 34 0.98 1.77 -1.98
CA LEU A 34 0.67 1.01 -0.77
C LEU A 34 1.69 1.28 0.35
N ALA A 35 2.99 1.24 0.03
CA ALA A 35 4.05 1.50 1.00
C ALA A 35 4.02 2.93 1.55
N LEU A 36 3.89 3.93 0.68
CA LEU A 36 3.85 5.34 1.09
C LEU A 36 2.65 5.66 1.96
N PHE A 37 1.46 5.15 1.61
CA PHE A 37 0.24 5.39 2.36
C PHE A 37 0.19 4.61 3.67
N ALA A 38 0.71 3.38 3.71
CA ALA A 38 0.81 2.60 4.95
C ALA A 38 1.64 3.32 6.01
N VAL A 39 2.83 3.75 5.61
CA VAL A 39 3.79 4.43 6.48
C VAL A 39 3.30 5.82 6.86
N GLY A 40 2.74 6.59 5.92
CA GLY A 40 2.20 7.93 6.19
C GLY A 40 0.99 7.90 7.13
N GLY A 41 0.10 6.90 6.97
CA GLY A 41 -1.03 6.69 7.87
C GLY A 41 -0.58 6.27 9.28
N ALA A 42 0.35 5.32 9.36
CA ALA A 42 0.93 4.86 10.62
C ALA A 42 1.64 5.99 11.38
N GLU A 43 2.46 6.77 10.68
CA GLU A 43 3.14 7.93 11.25
C GLU A 43 2.17 8.95 11.81
N LYS A 44 1.13 9.31 11.03
CA LYS A 44 0.18 10.34 11.41
C LYS A 44 -0.69 9.92 12.60
N ALA A 45 -0.95 8.63 12.75
CA ALA A 45 -1.58 8.03 13.91
C ALA A 45 -0.63 8.04 15.13
N ALA A 46 0.64 7.66 14.95
CA ALA A 46 1.64 7.63 16.01
C ALA A 46 1.92 9.04 16.56
N ALA A 47 1.96 10.05 15.68
CA ALA A 47 2.11 11.46 16.04
C ALA A 47 0.96 12.00 16.90
N ARG A 48 -0.22 11.35 16.89
CA ARG A 48 -1.36 11.67 17.76
C ARG A 48 -1.35 10.91 19.09
N GLY A 49 -0.27 10.19 19.40
CA GLY A 49 -0.17 9.40 20.63
C GLY A 49 -1.03 8.14 20.62
N ALA A 50 -1.47 7.68 19.44
CA ALA A 50 -2.28 6.47 19.33
C ALA A 50 -1.50 5.22 19.77
N ASN A 51 -2.22 4.19 20.23
CA ASN A 51 -1.62 2.89 20.54
C ASN A 51 -1.18 2.17 19.24
N LEU A 52 -0.34 1.14 19.38
CA LEU A 52 0.23 0.43 18.23
C LEU A 52 -0.84 -0.20 17.33
N TRP A 53 -1.94 -0.70 17.91
CA TRP A 53 -3.05 -1.28 17.16
C TRP A 53 -3.76 -0.27 16.27
N VAL A 54 -4.04 0.93 16.80
CA VAL A 54 -4.64 2.02 16.04
C VAL A 54 -3.69 2.54 14.96
N VAL A 55 -2.39 2.60 15.25
CA VAL A 55 -1.35 2.93 14.26
C VAL A 55 -1.34 1.94 13.10
N ALA A 56 -1.36 0.65 13.41
CA ALA A 56 -1.40 -0.40 12.42
C ALA A 56 -2.69 -0.34 11.58
N ALA A 57 -3.84 -0.22 12.24
CA ALA A 57 -5.14 -0.15 11.57
C ALA A 57 -5.28 1.09 10.67
N LEU A 58 -4.89 2.28 11.15
CA LEU A 58 -4.96 3.50 10.34
C LEU A 58 -3.96 3.47 9.19
N GLY A 59 -2.76 2.92 9.40
CA GLY A 59 -1.79 2.69 8.34
C GLY A 59 -2.37 1.78 7.26
N THR A 60 -2.89 0.61 7.62
CA THR A 60 -3.47 -0.31 6.64
C THR A 60 -4.68 0.25 5.92
N MET A 61 -5.62 0.87 6.64
CA MET A 61 -6.81 1.49 6.05
C MET A 61 -6.45 2.60 5.06
N THR A 62 -5.46 3.43 5.40
CA THR A 62 -4.99 4.49 4.50
C THR A 62 -4.37 3.90 3.23
N ALA A 63 -3.62 2.81 3.38
CA ALA A 63 -2.95 2.14 2.28
C ALA A 63 -3.94 1.44 1.33
N THR A 64 -4.89 0.67 1.88
CA THR A 64 -5.83 -0.13 1.09
C THR A 64 -7.07 0.65 0.64
N GLY A 65 -7.40 1.75 1.31
CA GLY A 65 -8.61 2.54 1.04
C GLY A 65 -8.67 3.09 -0.39
N GLY A 66 -7.54 3.55 -0.95
CA GLY A 66 -7.49 4.04 -2.33
C GLY A 66 -7.77 2.94 -3.36
N GLY A 67 -7.13 1.77 -3.20
CA GLY A 67 -7.36 0.60 -4.05
C GLY A 67 -8.79 0.07 -3.92
N LEU A 68 -9.32 0.05 -2.70
CA LEU A 68 -10.71 -0.34 -2.42
C LEU A 68 -11.71 0.54 -3.18
N VAL A 69 -11.57 1.87 -3.08
CA VAL A 69 -12.44 2.81 -3.80
C VAL A 69 -12.29 2.65 -5.31
N ARG A 70 -11.07 2.49 -5.82
CA ARG A 70 -10.80 2.21 -7.26
C ARG A 70 -11.57 0.98 -7.72
N ASP A 71 -11.49 -0.12 -6.98
CA ASP A 71 -12.07 -1.39 -7.39
C ASP A 71 -13.61 -1.35 -7.33
N ILE A 72 -14.19 -0.68 -6.34
CA ILE A 72 -15.64 -0.43 -6.24
C ILE A 72 -16.13 0.41 -7.43
N LEU A 73 -15.43 1.49 -7.78
CA LEU A 73 -15.78 2.34 -8.93
C LEU A 73 -15.69 1.58 -10.27
N LEU A 74 -14.83 0.56 -10.35
CA LEU A 74 -14.71 -0.33 -11.51
C LEU A 74 -15.71 -1.51 -11.48
N ASN A 75 -16.60 -1.57 -10.48
CA ASN A 75 -17.55 -2.66 -10.26
C ASN A 75 -16.86 -4.05 -10.18
N ARG A 76 -15.69 -4.11 -9.53
CA ARG A 76 -14.91 -5.34 -9.31
C ARG A 76 -14.85 -5.67 -7.82
N VAL A 77 -14.65 -6.95 -7.49
CA VAL A 77 -14.39 -7.35 -6.10
C VAL A 77 -13.04 -6.74 -5.67
N PRO A 78 -12.99 -6.00 -4.55
CA PRO A 78 -11.78 -5.34 -4.09
C PRO A 78 -10.59 -6.29 -3.94
N PHE A 79 -9.43 -5.87 -4.45
CA PHE A 79 -8.20 -6.66 -4.45
C PHE A 79 -7.74 -7.02 -3.03
N VAL A 80 -8.05 -6.16 -2.05
CA VAL A 80 -7.76 -6.41 -0.63
C VAL A 80 -8.53 -7.62 -0.07
N LEU A 81 -9.70 -7.95 -0.64
CA LEU A 81 -10.54 -9.07 -0.20
C LEU A 81 -10.20 -10.38 -0.92
N THR A 82 -9.64 -10.30 -2.14
CA THR A 82 -9.31 -11.47 -2.96
C THR A 82 -7.86 -11.93 -2.80
N HIS A 83 -6.92 -11.00 -2.57
CA HIS A 83 -5.51 -11.30 -2.35
C HIS A 83 -5.10 -10.89 -0.93
N SER A 84 -5.15 -11.86 -0.01
CA SER A 84 -4.85 -11.66 1.41
C SER A 84 -3.43 -11.15 1.69
N VAL A 85 -2.45 -11.37 0.78
CA VAL A 85 -1.09 -10.82 0.93
C VAL A 85 -1.04 -9.29 0.79
N TYR A 86 -2.03 -8.68 0.13
CA TYR A 86 -2.10 -7.23 -0.03
C TYR A 86 -2.31 -6.52 1.30
N GLY A 87 -3.32 -6.96 2.04
CA GLY A 87 -3.64 -6.42 3.36
C GLY A 87 -2.56 -6.74 4.39
N THR A 88 -1.96 -7.93 4.34
CA THR A 88 -0.91 -8.31 5.29
C THR A 88 0.41 -7.58 5.04
N ALA A 89 0.77 -7.29 3.78
CA ALA A 89 1.95 -6.47 3.48
C ALA A 89 1.81 -5.03 4.01
N ALA A 90 0.62 -4.44 3.84
CA ALA A 90 0.31 -3.14 4.42
C ALA A 90 0.33 -3.18 5.96
N LEU A 91 -0.21 -4.23 6.56
CA LEU A 91 -0.23 -4.43 8.02
C LEU A 91 1.17 -4.59 8.60
N ALA A 92 1.99 -5.44 7.99
CA ALA A 92 3.36 -5.67 8.40
C ALA A 92 4.18 -4.39 8.35
N GLY A 93 4.06 -3.59 7.28
CA GLY A 93 4.74 -2.32 7.18
C GLY A 93 4.25 -1.27 8.18
N ALA A 94 2.94 -1.14 8.37
CA ALA A 94 2.38 -0.20 9.33
C ALA A 94 2.77 -0.56 10.78
N LEU A 95 2.79 -1.86 11.12
CA LEU A 95 3.29 -2.35 12.40
C LEU A 95 4.79 -2.08 12.57
N ALA A 96 5.59 -2.40 11.55
CA ALA A 96 7.02 -2.14 11.56
C ALA A 96 7.29 -0.65 11.78
N THR A 97 6.65 0.24 11.02
CA THR A 97 6.76 1.69 11.22
C THR A 97 6.36 2.09 12.63
N GLY A 98 5.23 1.60 13.15
CA GLY A 98 4.77 1.91 14.50
C GLY A 98 5.74 1.46 15.61
N ILE A 99 6.38 0.30 15.44
CA ILE A 99 7.40 -0.22 16.38
C ILE A 99 8.70 0.58 16.24
N LEU A 100 9.18 0.81 15.02
CA LEU A 100 10.42 1.53 14.78
C LEU A 100 10.32 3.00 15.22
N LEU A 101 9.16 3.64 15.10
CA LEU A 101 8.94 4.99 15.63
C LEU A 101 9.02 5.04 17.17
N ARG A 102 8.81 3.91 17.86
CA ARG A 102 8.94 3.81 19.33
C ARG A 102 10.37 3.53 19.79
N TRP A 103 11.16 2.81 18.99
CA TRP A 103 12.54 2.43 19.34
C TRP A 103 13.60 3.34 18.75
N THR A 104 13.39 3.87 17.54
CA THR A 104 14.37 4.68 16.82
C THR A 104 14.07 6.17 16.99
N ARG A 105 15.08 6.96 17.38
CA ARG A 105 14.96 8.43 17.51
C ARG A 105 14.80 9.11 16.14
N THR A 106 15.28 8.47 15.08
CA THR A 106 15.32 8.98 13.71
C THR A 106 14.05 8.62 12.94
N ARG A 107 13.11 9.57 12.87
CA ARG A 107 11.87 9.47 12.09
C ARG A 107 12.09 8.94 10.68
N GLY A 108 13.05 9.50 9.94
CA GLY A 108 13.30 9.12 8.55
C GLY A 108 13.63 7.64 8.34
N LEU A 109 14.41 7.03 9.25
CA LEU A 109 14.77 5.62 9.15
C LEU A 109 13.56 4.71 9.41
N ALA A 110 12.70 5.05 10.36
CA ALA A 110 11.49 4.28 10.65
C ALA A 110 10.52 4.26 9.46
N LEU A 111 10.38 5.39 8.76
CA LEU A 111 9.53 5.47 7.57
C LEU A 111 10.13 4.69 6.40
N LEU A 112 11.43 4.86 6.13
CA LEU A 112 12.11 4.16 5.05
C LEU A 112 12.10 2.65 5.26
N ALA A 113 12.40 2.18 6.47
CA ALA A 113 12.37 0.76 6.78
C ALA A 113 10.96 0.17 6.64
N GLY A 114 9.93 0.85 7.15
CA GLY A 114 8.55 0.40 6.97
C GLY A 114 8.10 0.39 5.52
N ALA A 115 8.46 1.41 4.75
CA ALA A 115 8.12 1.50 3.33
C ALA A 115 8.82 0.39 2.54
N LEU A 116 10.10 0.13 2.85
CA LEU A 116 10.87 -0.95 2.25
C LEU A 116 10.26 -2.31 2.57
N ILE A 117 9.84 -2.54 3.82
CA ILE A 117 9.16 -3.78 4.23
C ILE A 117 7.86 -3.97 3.44
N THR A 118 6.99 -2.96 3.36
CA THR A 118 5.75 -3.07 2.58
C THR A 118 6.03 -3.32 1.10
N PHE A 119 6.94 -2.55 0.51
CA PHE A 119 7.27 -2.66 -0.90
C PHE A 119 7.86 -4.02 -1.25
N LEU A 120 8.84 -4.51 -0.46
CA LEU A 120 9.46 -5.81 -0.67
C LEU A 120 8.45 -6.94 -0.48
N LEU A 121 7.65 -6.91 0.59
CA LEU A 121 6.61 -7.93 0.79
C LEU A 121 5.63 -7.95 -0.37
N ARG A 122 5.24 -6.78 -0.89
CA ARG A 122 4.33 -6.71 -2.02
C ARG A 122 4.97 -7.19 -3.32
N MET A 123 6.21 -6.81 -3.60
CA MET A 123 6.92 -7.23 -4.80
C MET A 123 7.24 -8.73 -4.79
N LEU A 124 7.65 -9.27 -3.65
CA LEU A 124 7.83 -10.71 -3.48
C LEU A 124 6.50 -11.43 -3.69
N ALA A 125 5.39 -10.92 -3.14
CA ALA A 125 4.08 -11.52 -3.36
C ALA A 125 3.66 -11.55 -4.84
N VAL A 126 4.02 -10.53 -5.61
CA VAL A 126 3.72 -10.44 -7.05
C VAL A 126 4.62 -11.37 -7.87
N ILE A 127 5.93 -11.40 -7.58
CA ILE A 127 6.91 -12.21 -8.33
C ILE A 127 6.73 -13.69 -8.05
N PHE A 128 6.48 -14.06 -6.78
CA PHE A 128 6.30 -15.45 -6.36
C PHE A 128 4.85 -15.93 -6.50
N ASP A 129 3.97 -15.14 -7.11
CA ASP A 129 2.52 -15.36 -7.22
C ASP A 129 1.94 -15.94 -5.91
N TRP A 130 2.24 -15.26 -4.81
CA TRP A 130 1.95 -15.76 -3.47
C TRP A 130 0.44 -15.67 -3.23
N GLN A 131 -0.27 -16.73 -3.61
CA GLN A 131 -1.68 -16.92 -3.32
C GLN A 131 -1.75 -17.71 -2.02
N LEU A 132 -2.26 -17.10 -0.92
CA LEU A 132 -2.59 -17.89 0.25
C LEU A 132 -3.61 -18.97 -0.17
N PRO A 133 -3.49 -20.20 0.37
CA PRO A 133 -4.38 -21.29 0.02
C PRO A 133 -5.83 -20.84 0.20
N ARG A 134 -6.56 -20.82 -0.91
CA ARG A 134 -8.00 -20.52 -0.90
C ARG A 134 -8.65 -21.66 -0.13
N LEU A 135 -9.36 -21.34 0.96
CA LEU A 135 -10.31 -22.27 1.55
C LEU A 135 -11.42 -22.48 0.52
N VAL A 136 -11.25 -23.50 -0.33
CA VAL A 136 -12.28 -23.99 -1.23
C VAL A 136 -13.29 -24.74 -0.33
N PRO A 137 -14.55 -24.31 -0.23
CA PRO A 137 -15.59 -25.14 0.36
C PRO A 137 -15.94 -26.33 -0.55
#